data_AF-A0A562CL73-F1
#
_entry.id   AF-A0A562CL73-F1
#
_cell.length_a   1.000
_cell.length_b   1.000
_cell.length_c   1.000
_cell.angle_alpha   90.00
_cell.angle_beta   90.00
_cell.angle_gamma   90.00
#
_symmetry.space_group_name_H-M   'P 1'
#
loop_
_entity.id
_entity.type
_entity.pdbx_description
1 polymer ?
#
loop_
_entity_poly.entity_id
_entity_poly.type
_entity_poly.pdbx_seq_one_letter_code
_entity_poly.pdbx_strand_id
1 'polypeptide(L)'
;MKIELEQARLLWQKAAALYDAGDDFTAGEYANMAKYAAGEIACNATDVAVHTHGGNGLTAEYGLGNLLVAARLGRIAPVSREMILNFVAMHSLGLPKSY
;
A
#
# COMPACT_ATOMS: atom_id res chain seq x y z
N MET A 1 12.81 5.35 1.10
CA MET A 1 11.57 6.10 0.80
C MET A 1 11.37 6.42 -0.68
N LYS A 2 12.32 7.08 -1.38
CA LYS A 2 12.13 7.45 -2.79
C LYS A 2 11.95 6.23 -3.71
N ILE A 3 12.74 5.18 -3.52
CA ILE A 3 12.70 3.98 -4.36
C ILE A 3 11.35 3.27 -4.21
N GLU A 4 10.90 3.05 -2.99
CA GLU A 4 9.69 2.35 -2.62
C GLU A 4 8.44 3.11 -3.08
N LEU A 5 8.48 4.45 -3.03
CA LEU A 5 7.43 5.30 -3.58
C LEU A 5 7.31 5.14 -5.11
N GLU A 6 8.44 5.13 -5.81
CA GLU A 6 8.43 4.89 -7.26
C GLU A 6 7.98 3.47 -7.62
N GLN A 7 8.36 2.46 -6.82
CA GLN A 7 7.86 1.09 -6.98
C GLN A 7 6.34 1.03 -6.84
N ALA A 8 5.77 1.63 -5.78
CA ALA A 8 4.32 1.68 -5.59
C ALA A 8 3.61 2.41 -6.74
N ARG A 9 4.18 3.53 -7.20
CA ARG A 9 3.67 4.31 -8.33
C ARG A 9 3.67 3.49 -9.63
N LEU A 10 4.75 2.77 -9.93
CA LEU A 10 4.87 1.95 -11.13
C LEU A 10 3.90 0.76 -11.11
N LEU A 11 3.70 0.12 -9.95
CA LEU A 11 2.69 -0.94 -9.80
C LEU A 11 1.29 -0.41 -10.09
N TRP A 12 0.94 0.76 -9.54
CA TRP A 12 -0.36 1.38 -9.77
C TRP A 12 -0.57 1.76 -11.24
N GLN A 13 0.43 2.38 -11.87
CA GLN A 13 0.37 2.74 -13.29
C GLN A 13 0.22 1.50 -14.19
N LYS A 14 0.93 0.42 -13.86
CA LYS A 14 0.80 -0.85 -14.58
C LYS A 14 -0.60 -1.45 -14.43
N ALA A 15 -1.15 -1.45 -13.23
CA ALA A 15 -2.52 -1.92 -12.99
C ALA A 15 -3.54 -1.13 -13.82
N ALA A 16 -3.43 0.20 -13.84
CA ALA A 16 -4.30 1.05 -14.65
C ALA A 16 -4.16 0.76 -16.14
N ALA A 17 -2.93 0.67 -16.67
CA ALA A 17 -2.69 0.38 -18.08
C ALA A 17 -3.24 -1.00 -18.52
N LEU A 18 -3.14 -2.02 -17.66
CA LEU A 18 -3.70 -3.35 -17.93
C LEU A 18 -5.24 -3.33 -17.91
N TYR A 19 -5.83 -2.59 -16.97
CA TYR A 19 -7.27 -2.42 -16.91
C TYR A 19 -7.81 -1.73 -18.16
N ASP A 20 -7.17 -0.65 -18.59
CA ASP A 20 -7.53 0.08 -19.81
C ASP A 20 -7.37 -0.79 -21.08
N ALA A 21 -6.47 -1.77 -21.05
CA ALA A 21 -6.26 -2.74 -22.13
C ALA A 21 -7.27 -3.91 -22.11
N GLY A 22 -8.15 -4.00 -21.10
CA GLY A 22 -9.14 -5.05 -20.94
C GLY A 22 -8.60 -6.35 -20.32
N ASP A 23 -7.39 -6.34 -19.76
CA ASP A 23 -6.82 -7.47 -19.02
C ASP A 23 -7.16 -7.36 -17.53
N ASP A 24 -8.45 -7.55 -17.21
CA ASP A 24 -9.01 -7.33 -15.87
C ASP A 24 -8.35 -8.21 -14.79
N PHE A 25 -7.98 -9.45 -15.13
CA PHE A 25 -7.40 -10.37 -14.14
C PHE A 25 -5.99 -9.94 -13.74
N THR A 26 -5.11 -9.69 -14.71
CA THR A 26 -3.74 -9.24 -14.41
C THR A 26 -3.74 -7.80 -13.87
N ALA A 27 -4.68 -6.95 -14.30
CA ALA A 27 -4.90 -5.65 -13.66
C ALA A 27 -5.24 -5.80 -12.18
N GLY A 28 -6.13 -6.73 -11.83
CA GLY A 28 -6.50 -7.04 -10.44
C GLY A 28 -5.31 -7.50 -9.59
N GLU A 29 -4.42 -8.31 -10.15
CA GLU A 29 -3.17 -8.72 -9.48
C GLU A 29 -2.27 -7.52 -9.19
N TYR A 30 -1.96 -6.70 -10.20
CA TYR A 30 -1.11 -5.53 -10.00
C TYR A 30 -1.77 -4.46 -9.13
N ALA A 31 -3.10 -4.33 -9.14
CA ALA A 31 -3.83 -3.43 -8.27
C ALA A 31 -3.67 -3.84 -6.79
N ASN A 32 -3.76 -5.13 -6.50
CA ASN A 32 -3.50 -5.68 -5.17
C ASN A 32 -2.05 -5.39 -4.73
N MET A 33 -1.06 -5.67 -5.59
CA MET A 33 0.35 -5.38 -5.31
C MET A 33 0.59 -3.88 -5.08
N ALA A 34 0.00 -3.01 -5.91
CA ALA A 34 0.10 -1.57 -5.78
C ALA A 34 -0.47 -1.08 -4.46
N LYS A 35 -1.64 -1.58 -4.06
CA LYS A 35 -2.30 -1.21 -2.81
C LYS A 35 -1.51 -1.66 -1.59
N TYR A 36 -0.91 -2.85 -1.65
CA TYR A 36 0.04 -3.31 -0.63
C TYR A 36 1.23 -2.36 -0.52
N ALA A 37 1.94 -2.12 -1.62
CA ALA A 37 3.14 -1.29 -1.65
C ALA A 37 2.86 0.15 -1.20
N ALA A 38 1.74 0.74 -1.65
CA ALA A 38 1.32 2.08 -1.28
C ALA A 38 1.02 2.20 0.23
N GLY A 39 0.34 1.21 0.82
CA GLY A 39 0.08 1.19 2.27
C GLY A 39 1.35 1.10 3.10
N GLU A 40 2.32 0.28 2.67
CA GLU A 40 3.60 0.13 3.35
C GLU A 40 4.43 1.43 3.31
N ILE A 41 4.58 2.03 2.12
CA ILE A 41 5.37 3.25 1.98
C ILE A 41 4.70 4.46 2.65
N ALA A 42 3.36 4.55 2.62
CA ALA A 42 2.64 5.60 3.32
C ALA A 42 2.89 5.55 4.83
N CYS A 43 2.78 4.35 5.43
CA CYS A 43 3.05 4.17 6.87
C CYS A 43 4.50 4.54 7.21
N ASN A 44 5.47 4.05 6.44
CA ASN A 44 6.89 4.35 6.65
C ASN A 44 7.18 5.86 6.52
N ALA A 45 6.65 6.52 5.49
CA ALA A 45 6.85 7.94 5.26
C ALA A 45 6.28 8.80 6.41
N THR A 46 5.07 8.48 6.89
CA THR A 46 4.49 9.18 8.04
C THR A 46 5.28 8.95 9.33
N ASP A 47 5.81 7.74 9.54
CA ASP A 47 6.60 7.42 10.73
C ASP A 47 7.92 8.18 10.75
N VAL A 48 8.64 8.19 9.63
CA VAL A 48 9.86 9.00 9.44
C VAL A 48 9.57 10.49 9.66
N ALA A 49 8.43 11.00 9.16
CA ALA A 49 8.05 12.39 9.35
C ALA A 49 7.83 12.73 10.83
N VAL A 50 7.12 11.87 11.58
CA VAL A 50 6.92 12.03 13.03
C VAL A 50 8.27 12.05 13.74
N HIS A 51 9.14 11.07 13.45
CA HIS A 51 10.46 11.00 14.07
C HIS A 51 11.34 12.21 13.78
N THR A 52 11.27 12.75 12.56
CA THR A 52 12.04 13.95 12.16
C THR A 52 11.65 15.17 12.99
N HIS A 53 10.39 15.28 13.41
CA HIS A 53 9.90 16.40 14.21
C HIS A 53 9.94 16.12 15.73
N GLY A 54 10.40 14.94 16.16
CA GLY A 54 10.43 14.55 17.57
C GLY A 54 9.05 14.62 18.22
N GLY A 55 8.96 15.10 19.46
CA GLY A 55 7.68 15.25 20.17
C GLY A 55 6.67 16.15 19.44
N ASN A 56 7.17 17.14 18.68
CA ASN A 56 6.32 18.03 17.88
C ASN A 56 5.64 17.29 16.72
N GLY A 57 6.18 16.14 16.29
CA GLY A 57 5.56 15.30 15.28
C GLY A 57 4.23 14.68 15.72
N LEU A 58 3.91 14.70 17.01
CA LEU A 58 2.63 14.19 17.54
C LEU A 58 1.68 15.31 17.99
N THR A 59 2.07 16.58 17.88
CA THR A 59 1.19 17.70 18.20
C THR A 59 0.24 17.99 17.03
N ALA A 60 -0.81 18.77 17.31
CA ALA A 60 -1.76 19.18 16.29
C ALA A 60 -1.17 20.17 15.27
N GLU A 61 -0.02 20.80 15.57
CA GLU A 61 0.58 21.88 14.76
C GLU A 61 0.97 21.41 13.35
N TYR A 62 1.45 20.18 13.21
CA TYR A 62 1.87 19.60 11.93
C TYR A 62 0.85 18.62 11.34
N GLY A 63 -0.19 18.25 12.11
CA GLY A 63 -1.21 17.28 11.68
C GLY A 63 -0.70 15.85 11.41
N LEU A 64 0.57 15.57 11.71
CA LEU A 64 1.23 14.29 11.42
C LEU A 64 0.61 13.12 12.20
N GLY A 65 0.07 13.35 13.41
CA GLY A 65 -0.66 12.34 14.17
C GLY A 65 -1.90 11.81 13.43
N ASN A 66 -2.66 12.68 12.76
CA ASN A 66 -3.81 12.27 11.95
C ASN A 66 -3.36 11.51 10.71
N LEU A 67 -2.28 11.95 10.07
CA LEU A 67 -1.70 11.26 8.91
C LEU A 67 -1.19 9.87 9.27
N LEU A 68 -0.61 9.68 10.47
CA LEU A 68 -0.19 8.37 10.95
C LEU A 68 -1.36 7.39 11.04
N VAL A 69 -2.51 7.84 11.56
CA VAL A 69 -3.75 7.03 11.62
C VAL A 69 -4.28 6.76 10.21
N ALA A 70 -4.35 7.79 9.36
CA ALA A 70 -4.83 7.66 7.99
C ALA A 70 -3.96 6.72 7.14
N ALA A 71 -2.64 6.77 7.29
CA ALA A 71 -1.72 5.87 6.59
C ALA A 71 -1.96 4.40 6.98
N ARG A 72 -2.22 4.13 8.28
CA ARG A 72 -2.54 2.78 8.77
C ARG A 72 -3.84 2.24 8.20
N LEU A 73 -4.82 3.10 7.89
CA LEU A 73 -6.06 2.68 7.22
C LEU A 73 -5.78 1.97 5.90
N GLY A 74 -4.74 2.40 5.15
CA GLY A 74 -4.31 1.76 3.91
C GLY A 74 -3.89 0.29 4.08
N ARG A 75 -3.47 -0.13 5.29
CA ARG A 75 -3.18 -1.55 5.60
C ARG A 75 -4.41 -2.36 6.00
N ILE A 76 -5.52 -1.69 6.33
CA ILE A 76 -6.71 -2.31 6.93
C ILE A 76 -7.86 -2.41 5.92
N ALA A 77 -8.14 -1.33 5.19
CA ALA A 77 -9.32 -1.20 4.34
C ALA A 77 -8.95 -0.67 2.93
N PRO A 78 -9.79 -0.90 1.91
CA PRO A 78 -11.01 -1.72 1.90
C PRO A 78 -10.75 -3.24 1.92
N VAL A 79 -9.51 -3.65 1.70
CA VAL A 79 -9.04 -5.04 1.77
C VAL A 79 -7.82 -5.05 2.67
N SER A 80 -7.65 -6.01 3.57
CA SER A 80 -6.47 -6.00 4.46
C SER A 80 -5.18 -6.34 3.71
N ARG A 81 -4.04 -5.98 4.29
CA ARG A 81 -2.72 -6.36 3.80
C ARG A 81 -2.59 -7.89 3.67
N GLU A 82 -3.11 -8.63 4.63
CA GLU A 82 -3.05 -10.09 4.66
C GLU A 82 -3.93 -10.72 3.58
N MET A 83 -5.11 -10.16 3.30
CA MET A 83 -5.96 -10.63 2.21
C MET A 83 -5.31 -10.46 0.84
N ILE A 84 -4.55 -9.38 0.63
CA ILE A 84 -3.77 -9.17 -0.59
C ILE A 84 -2.67 -10.23 -0.74
N LEU A 85 -1.92 -10.48 0.34
CA LEU A 85 -0.87 -11.50 0.33
C LEU A 85 -1.46 -12.89 0.06
N ASN A 86 -2.62 -13.21 0.64
CA ASN A 86 -3.34 -14.45 0.37
C ASN A 86 -3.79 -14.54 -1.11
N PHE A 87 -4.27 -13.44 -1.69
CA PHE A 87 -4.62 -13.40 -3.11
C PHE A 87 -3.40 -13.72 -4.00
N VAL A 88 -2.27 -13.04 -3.78
CA VAL A 88 -1.03 -13.28 -4.56
C VAL A 88 -0.52 -14.70 -4.36
N ALA A 89 -0.55 -15.23 -3.14
CA ALA A 89 -0.14 -16.60 -2.86
C ALA A 89 -0.94 -17.63 -3.67
N MET A 90 -2.27 -17.50 -3.71
CA MET A 90 -3.12 -18.45 -4.43
C MET A 90 -3.11 -18.24 -5.94
N HIS A 91 -3.26 -16.99 -6.39
CA HIS A 91 -3.52 -16.68 -7.79
C HIS A 91 -2.26 -16.45 -8.62
N SER A 92 -1.17 -15.95 -8.01
CA SER A 92 0.09 -15.72 -8.71
C SER A 92 1.08 -16.86 -8.50
N LEU A 93 1.16 -17.39 -7.27
CA LEU A 93 2.16 -18.40 -6.90
C LEU A 93 1.61 -19.84 -6.91
N GLY A 94 0.30 -20.03 -7.10
CA GLY A 94 -0.31 -21.36 -7.15
C GLY A 94 -0.29 -22.13 -5.83
N LEU A 95 -0.13 -21.44 -4.70
CA LEU A 95 -0.13 -22.05 -3.37
C LEU A 95 -1.56 -22.43 -2.96
N PRO A 96 -1.75 -23.52 -2.18
CA PRO A 96 -3.07 -23.89 -1.69
C PRO A 96 -3.64 -22.80 -0.76
N LYS A 97 -4.97 -22.70 -0.71
CA LYS A 97 -5.65 -21.77 0.18
C LYS A 97 -5.26 -22.03 1.64
N SER A 98 -4.77 -20.99 2.30
CA SER A 98 -4.57 -20.97 3.75
C SER A 98 -5.84 -20.39 4.40
N TYR A 99 -6.53 -21.22 5.19
CA TYR A 99 -7.78 -20.98 5.96
C TYR A 99 -8.87 -20.14 5.25
#